data_AF-C3YUU9-F1
#
_entry.id   AF-C3YUU9-F1
#
_cell.length_a   1.000
_cell.length_b   1.000
_cell.length_c   1.000
_cell.angle_alpha   90.00
_cell.angle_beta   90.00
_cell.angle_gamma   90.00
#
_symmetry.space_group_name_H-M   'P 1'
#
loop_
_entity.id
_entity.type
_entity.pdbx_description
1 polymer ?
#
loop_
_entity_poly.entity_id
_entity_poly.type
_entity_poly.pdbx_seq_one_letter_code
_entity_poly.pdbx_strand_id
1 'polypeptide(L)'
;ANATLFWMEIFLVVFFGLEYIVRLWSAGCRSKYVGIRGRFRFARKPISIIDLIVVVASIIVLCVGSNGQVFATSAIRLLIFIKICLILHRDENGMSWKLIGNPTFIIIHRAELITTLYIGFLGLIFSSYFVYLAEKDEVDENGETDFKSYADALWWG
;
A
#
# COMPACT_ATOMS: atom_id res chain seq x y z
N ALA A 1 -1.19 -26.03 -6.34
CA ALA A 1 -1.26 -24.60 -5.94
C ALA A 1 -0.95 -23.65 -7.10
N ASN A 2 0.11 -23.87 -7.88
CA ASN A 2 0.50 -22.92 -8.94
C ASN A 2 -0.49 -22.87 -10.13
N ALA A 3 -1.10 -24.01 -10.48
CA ALA A 3 -2.09 -24.07 -11.57
C ALA A 3 -3.38 -23.27 -11.28
N THR A 4 -3.87 -23.32 -10.03
CA THR A 4 -5.05 -22.56 -9.61
C THR A 4 -4.79 -21.06 -9.57
N LEU A 5 -3.57 -20.66 -9.15
CA LEU A 5 -3.15 -19.25 -9.18
C LEU A 5 -3.08 -18.71 -10.60
N PHE A 6 -2.50 -19.48 -11.54
CA PHE A 6 -2.39 -19.10 -12.94
C PHE A 6 -3.76 -18.94 -13.61
N TRP A 7 -4.69 -19.85 -13.33
CA TRP A 7 -6.05 -19.77 -13.88
C TRP A 7 -6.83 -18.56 -13.32
N MET A 8 -6.72 -18.31 -12.01
CA MET A 8 -7.30 -17.10 -11.40
C MET A 8 -6.68 -15.81 -11.94
N GLU A 9 -5.38 -15.82 -12.24
CA GLU A 9 -4.68 -14.67 -12.81
C GLU A 9 -5.20 -14.33 -14.20
N ILE A 10 -5.36 -15.32 -15.07
CA ILE A 10 -5.96 -15.15 -16.40
C ILE A 10 -7.38 -14.59 -16.29
N PHE A 11 -8.22 -15.18 -15.42
CA PHE A 11 -9.59 -14.72 -15.20
C PHE A 11 -9.63 -13.25 -14.76
N LEU A 12 -8.75 -12.86 -13.82
CA LEU A 12 -8.65 -11.48 -13.35
C LEU A 12 -8.19 -10.52 -14.45
N VAL A 13 -7.20 -10.90 -15.28
CA VAL A 13 -6.72 -10.06 -16.39
C VAL A 13 -7.84 -9.79 -17.39
N VAL A 14 -8.62 -10.82 -17.74
CA VAL A 14 -9.77 -10.69 -18.63
C VAL A 14 -10.84 -9.78 -18.01
N PHE A 15 -11.16 -9.99 -16.73
CA PHE A 15 -12.16 -9.20 -16.02
C PHE A 15 -11.77 -7.71 -15.93
N PHE A 16 -10.53 -7.41 -15.53
CA PHE A 16 -10.03 -6.03 -15.43
C PHE A 16 -9.89 -5.37 -16.80
N GLY A 17 -9.45 -6.11 -17.83
CA GLY A 17 -9.41 -5.61 -19.20
C GLY A 17 -10.79 -5.23 -19.72
N LEU A 18 -11.80 -6.06 -19.47
CA LEU A 18 -13.19 -5.77 -19.81
C LEU A 18 -13.73 -4.56 -19.02
N GLU A 19 -13.45 -4.48 -17.72
CA GLU A 19 -13.86 -3.34 -16.90
C GLU A 19 -13.25 -2.03 -17.43
N TYR A 20 -11.98 -2.02 -17.82
CA TYR A 20 -11.32 -0.88 -18.44
C TYR A 20 -11.99 -0.45 -19.75
N ILE A 21 -12.30 -1.41 -20.63
CA ILE A 21 -12.97 -1.14 -21.91
C ILE A 21 -14.36 -0.55 -21.67
N VAL A 22 -15.15 -1.16 -20.79
CA VAL A 22 -16.51 -0.68 -20.44
C VAL A 22 -16.46 0.71 -19.81
N ARG A 23 -15.46 1.00 -18.96
CA ARG A 23 -15.25 2.31 -18.34
C ARG A 23 -14.86 3.38 -19.37
N LEU A 24 -14.00 3.04 -20.32
CA LEU A 24 -13.62 3.93 -21.41
C LEU A 24 -14.80 4.21 -22.36
N TRP A 25 -15.66 3.21 -22.57
CA TRP A 25 -16.88 3.34 -23.38
C TRP A 25 -17.92 4.22 -22.68
N SER A 26 -18.19 3.99 -21.40
CA SER A 26 -19.16 4.76 -20.60
C SER A 26 -18.75 6.22 -20.37
N ALA A 27 -17.45 6.51 -20.37
CA ALA A 27 -16.94 7.90 -20.32
C ALA A 27 -17.43 8.76 -21.51
N GLY A 28 -17.85 8.13 -22.62
CA GLY A 28 -18.43 8.82 -23.78
C GLY A 28 -19.85 9.36 -23.61
N CYS A 29 -20.58 8.98 -22.55
CA CYS A 29 -21.97 9.42 -22.33
C CYS A 29 -22.10 10.83 -21.74
N ARG A 30 -21.00 11.44 -21.24
CA ARG A 30 -21.01 12.82 -20.75
C ARG A 30 -20.64 13.77 -21.90
N SER A 31 -21.51 14.75 -22.17
CA SER A 31 -21.34 15.80 -23.19
C SER A 31 -19.95 16.51 -23.13
N LYS A 32 -19.32 16.54 -21.96
CA LYS A 32 -17.97 17.10 -21.73
C LYS A 32 -16.81 16.27 -22.33
N TYR A 33 -17.02 15.00 -22.71
CA TYR A 33 -15.98 14.07 -23.20
C TYR A 33 -16.33 13.42 -24.55
N VAL A 34 -17.17 14.05 -25.37
CA VAL A 34 -17.51 13.54 -26.70
C VAL A 34 -16.31 13.65 -27.63
N GLY A 35 -15.96 12.54 -28.31
CA GLY A 35 -14.88 12.46 -29.29
C GLY A 35 -13.54 11.89 -28.76
N ILE A 36 -12.61 11.62 -29.68
CA ILE A 36 -11.30 11.00 -29.41
C ILE A 36 -10.43 11.86 -28.47
N ARG A 37 -10.50 13.19 -28.59
CA ARG A 37 -9.82 14.15 -27.69
C ARG A 37 -10.41 14.16 -26.27
N GLY A 38 -11.72 13.90 -26.13
CA GLY A 38 -12.39 13.77 -24.83
C GLY A 38 -12.00 12.49 -24.10
N ARG A 39 -11.96 11.37 -24.83
CA ARG A 39 -11.47 10.07 -24.32
C ARG A 39 -10.00 10.12 -23.88
N PHE A 40 -9.14 10.82 -24.62
CA PHE A 40 -7.73 10.99 -24.25
C PHE A 40 -7.53 11.82 -22.96
N ARG A 41 -8.40 12.81 -22.73
CA ARG A 41 -8.40 13.59 -21.49
C ARG A 41 -8.88 12.77 -20.29
N PHE A 42 -9.81 11.84 -20.51
CA PHE A 42 -10.25 10.89 -19.49
C PHE A 42 -9.16 9.85 -19.18
N ALA A 43 -8.48 9.33 -20.21
CA ALA A 43 -7.35 8.41 -20.06
C ALA A 43 -6.16 9.02 -19.29
N ARG A 44 -6.03 10.36 -19.29
CA ARG A 44 -5.03 11.09 -18.50
C ARG A 44 -5.36 11.21 -17.01
N LYS A 45 -6.53 10.73 -16.55
CA LYS A 45 -6.78 10.62 -15.11
C LYS A 45 -5.82 9.59 -14.51
N PRO A 46 -5.17 9.88 -13.37
CA PRO A 46 -4.17 9.01 -12.77
C PRO A 46 -4.70 7.58 -12.54
N ILE A 47 -5.98 7.45 -12.16
CA ILE A 47 -6.62 6.15 -11.96
C ILE A 47 -6.69 5.30 -13.23
N SER A 48 -6.91 5.94 -14.38
CA SER A 48 -7.04 5.26 -15.68
C SER A 48 -5.67 4.89 -16.24
N ILE A 49 -4.62 5.65 -15.92
CA ILE A 49 -3.24 5.36 -16.32
C ILE A 49 -2.72 4.14 -15.55
N ILE A 50 -2.96 4.09 -14.24
CA ILE A 50 -2.54 2.96 -13.41
C ILE A 50 -3.20 1.67 -13.90
N ASP A 51 -4.53 1.68 -14.12
CA ASP A 51 -5.29 0.53 -14.62
C ASP A 51 -4.74 0.02 -15.97
N LEU A 52 -4.41 0.93 -16.90
CA LEU A 52 -3.79 0.59 -18.18
C LEU A 52 -2.41 -0.06 -18.01
N ILE A 53 -1.55 0.49 -17.13
CA ILE A 53 -0.22 -0.06 -16.85
C ILE A 53 -0.35 -1.49 -16.29
N VAL A 54 -1.29 -1.73 -15.37
CA VAL A 54 -1.51 -3.05 -14.78
C VAL A 54 -1.92 -4.07 -15.84
N VAL A 55 -2.89 -3.73 -16.72
CA VAL A 55 -3.35 -4.62 -17.78
C VAL A 55 -2.20 -4.94 -18.75
N VAL A 56 -1.44 -3.93 -19.18
CA VAL A 56 -0.31 -4.11 -20.10
C VAL A 56 0.80 -4.95 -19.47
N ALA A 57 1.20 -4.65 -18.24
CA ALA A 57 2.22 -5.42 -17.52
C ALA A 57 1.80 -6.88 -17.34
N SER A 58 0.52 -7.13 -17.03
CA SER A 58 0.00 -8.50 -16.87
C SER A 58 0.02 -9.29 -18.19
N ILE A 59 -0.31 -8.65 -19.31
CA ILE A 59 -0.22 -9.28 -20.65
C ILE A 59 1.23 -9.64 -20.98
N ILE A 60 2.18 -8.73 -20.72
CA ILE A 60 3.61 -8.98 -20.96
C ILE A 60 4.10 -10.17 -20.11
N VAL A 61 3.70 -10.24 -18.84
CA VAL A 61 4.05 -11.36 -17.94
C VAL A 61 3.46 -12.68 -18.45
N LEU A 62 2.22 -12.70 -18.94
CA LEU A 62 1.62 -13.90 -19.56
C LEU A 62 2.39 -14.34 -20.81
N CYS A 63 2.82 -13.41 -21.66
CA CYS A 63 3.60 -13.74 -22.87
C CYS A 63 5.00 -14.26 -22.54
N VAL A 64 5.70 -13.66 -21.56
CA VAL A 64 7.07 -14.03 -21.18
C VAL A 64 7.10 -15.27 -20.28
N GLY A 65 6.09 -15.45 -19.42
CA GLY A 65 5.96 -16.57 -18.48
C GLY A 65 5.88 -17.95 -19.15
N SER A 66 5.52 -18.01 -20.43
CA SER A 66 5.53 -19.24 -21.22
C SER A 66 6.92 -19.88 -21.39
N ASN A 67 8.01 -19.13 -21.21
CA ASN A 67 9.39 -19.64 -21.42
C ASN A 67 10.28 -19.60 -20.15
N GLY A 68 9.84 -18.97 -19.06
CA GLY A 68 10.68 -18.69 -17.89
C GLY A 68 9.94 -18.78 -16.55
N GLN A 69 9.80 -20.00 -16.03
CA GLN A 69 9.06 -20.34 -14.79
C GLN A 69 9.53 -19.57 -13.53
N VAL A 70 10.81 -19.17 -13.47
CA VAL A 70 11.39 -18.43 -12.34
C VAL A 70 11.09 -16.93 -12.37
N PHE A 71 10.87 -16.34 -13.55
CA PHE A 71 10.47 -14.94 -13.69
C PHE A 71 8.99 -14.74 -13.39
N ALA A 72 8.15 -15.72 -13.72
CA ALA A 72 6.72 -15.69 -13.44
C ALA A 72 6.44 -15.50 -11.94
N THR A 73 7.18 -16.19 -11.07
CA THR A 73 6.94 -16.14 -9.60
C THR A 73 7.30 -14.77 -8.98
N SER A 74 8.33 -14.08 -9.50
CA SER A 74 8.70 -12.74 -9.05
C SER A 74 7.76 -11.68 -9.62
N ALA A 75 7.32 -11.85 -10.87
CA ALA A 75 6.37 -10.96 -11.52
C ALA A 75 4.97 -11.03 -10.88
N ILE A 76 4.50 -12.23 -10.52
CA ILE A 76 3.21 -12.44 -9.84
C ILE A 76 3.17 -11.73 -8.49
N ARG A 77 4.27 -11.79 -7.71
CA ARG A 77 4.37 -11.05 -6.44
C ARG A 77 4.27 -9.54 -6.64
N LEU A 78 4.89 -9.02 -7.70
CA LEU A 78 4.85 -7.61 -8.07
C LEU A 78 3.44 -7.19 -8.54
N LEU A 79 2.74 -8.05 -9.28
CA LEU A 79 1.34 -7.84 -9.68
C LEU A 79 0.37 -7.85 -8.49
N ILE A 80 0.59 -8.71 -7.48
CA ILE A 80 -0.21 -8.73 -6.25
C ILE A 80 0.01 -7.44 -5.45
N PHE A 81 1.26 -6.96 -5.33
CA PHE A 81 1.57 -5.70 -4.67
C PHE A 81 0.89 -4.51 -5.36
N ILE A 82 0.96 -4.47 -6.69
CA ILE A 82 0.26 -3.45 -7.49
C ILE A 82 -1.26 -3.55 -7.31
N LYS A 83 -1.84 -4.76 -7.29
CA LYS A 83 -3.28 -4.99 -7.03
C LYS A 83 -3.71 -4.48 -5.66
N ILE A 84 -2.91 -4.68 -4.61
CA ILE A 84 -3.17 -4.14 -3.26
C ILE A 84 -3.15 -2.60 -3.29
N CYS A 85 -2.15 -2.00 -3.93
CA CYS A 85 -2.11 -0.55 -4.18
C CYS A 85 -3.34 -0.04 -4.95
N LEU A 86 -3.87 -0.84 -5.87
CA LEU A 86 -5.02 -0.50 -6.69
C LEU A 86 -6.34 -0.57 -5.91
N ILE A 87 -6.46 -1.48 -4.93
CA ILE A 87 -7.57 -1.52 -3.97
C ILE A 87 -7.55 -0.25 -3.10
N LEU A 88 -6.37 0.12 -2.59
CA LEU A 88 -6.18 1.36 -1.82
C LEU A 88 -6.49 2.63 -2.64
N HIS A 89 -6.23 2.59 -3.95
CA HIS A 89 -6.50 3.71 -4.84
C HIS A 89 -7.96 3.78 -5.33
N ARG A 90 -8.63 2.62 -5.50
CA ARG A 90 -10.07 2.53 -5.82
C ARG A 90 -10.95 3.18 -4.75
N ASP A 91 -10.40 3.45 -3.58
CA ASP A 91 -10.93 4.38 -2.58
C ASP A 91 -10.90 5.85 -3.06
N GLU A 92 -11.21 6.11 -4.35
CA GLU A 92 -11.16 7.40 -5.06
C GLU A 92 -12.16 8.44 -4.53
N ASN A 93 -12.94 8.14 -3.49
CA ASN A 93 -13.56 9.25 -2.79
C ASN A 93 -12.52 10.04 -2.00
N GLY A 94 -11.37 9.44 -1.67
CA GLY A 94 -10.34 10.04 -0.83
C GLY A 94 -10.92 10.65 0.43
N MET A 95 -12.13 10.25 0.82
CA MET A 95 -12.95 10.93 1.82
C MET A 95 -12.41 10.54 3.19
N SER A 96 -11.97 9.30 3.36
CA SER A 96 -11.19 8.86 4.53
C SER A 96 -9.84 9.61 4.62
N TRP A 97 -9.06 9.69 3.54
CA TRP A 97 -7.77 10.40 3.56
C TRP A 97 -7.92 11.93 3.66
N LYS A 98 -8.98 12.51 3.10
CA LYS A 98 -9.31 13.93 3.21
C LYS A 98 -9.97 14.29 4.54
N LEU A 99 -10.62 13.35 5.23
CA LEU A 99 -11.09 13.54 6.61
C LEU A 99 -9.91 13.39 7.59
N ILE A 100 -9.18 12.28 7.51
CA ILE A 100 -8.06 11.94 8.42
C ILE A 100 -6.89 12.90 8.20
N GLY A 101 -6.54 13.17 6.94
CA GLY A 101 -5.51 14.11 6.53
C GLY A 101 -6.03 15.53 6.31
N ASN A 102 -7.25 15.87 6.76
CA ASN A 102 -7.74 17.23 6.64
C ASN A 102 -6.78 18.15 7.43
N PRO A 103 -6.06 19.08 6.77
CA PRO A 103 -5.19 19.98 7.48
C PRO A 103 -5.98 20.76 8.53
N THR A 104 -7.26 21.04 8.33
CA THR A 104 -8.09 21.75 9.29
C THR A 104 -8.32 20.96 10.59
N PHE A 105 -8.61 19.65 10.51
CA PHE A 105 -8.81 18.81 11.70
C PHE A 105 -7.50 18.63 12.48
N ILE A 106 -6.41 18.35 11.75
CA ILE A 106 -5.07 18.24 12.32
C ILE A 106 -4.63 19.58 12.91
N ILE A 107 -4.87 20.71 12.24
CA ILE A 107 -4.48 22.04 12.73
C ILE A 107 -5.28 22.41 13.97
N ILE A 108 -6.58 22.12 14.05
CA ILE A 108 -7.39 22.47 15.23
C ILE A 108 -6.94 21.69 16.47
N HIS A 109 -6.67 20.39 16.33
CA HIS A 109 -6.24 19.54 17.44
C HIS A 109 -4.72 19.34 17.53
N ARG A 110 -3.91 20.06 16.74
CA ARG A 110 -2.44 19.90 16.71
C ARG A 110 -1.81 20.06 18.08
N ALA A 111 -2.31 21.00 18.87
CA ALA A 111 -1.76 21.27 20.19
C ALA A 111 -1.99 20.08 21.13
N GLU A 112 -3.21 19.54 21.17
CA GLU A 112 -3.58 18.40 22.01
C GLU A 112 -2.86 17.11 21.56
N LEU A 113 -2.74 16.90 20.25
CA LEU A 113 -2.02 15.75 19.67
C LEU A 113 -0.52 15.82 19.94
N ILE A 114 0.11 16.99 19.75
CA ILE A 114 1.55 17.16 20.01
C ILE A 114 1.84 17.02 21.50
N THR A 115 1.00 17.55 22.39
CA THR A 115 1.21 17.44 23.83
C THR A 115 1.07 15.99 24.31
N THR A 116 0.06 15.25 23.87
CA THR A 116 -0.10 13.83 24.23
C THR A 116 1.00 12.95 23.65
N LEU A 117 1.40 13.19 22.40
CA LEU A 117 2.53 12.49 21.78
C LEU A 117 3.86 12.82 22.46
N TYR A 118 4.08 14.08 22.86
CA TYR A 118 5.26 14.50 23.59
C TYR A 118 5.34 13.83 24.96
N ILE A 119 4.27 13.85 25.75
CA ILE A 119 4.20 13.19 27.06
C ILE A 119 4.40 11.68 26.91
N GLY A 120 3.77 11.06 25.91
CA GLY A 120 3.93 9.64 25.61
C GLY A 120 5.36 9.28 25.23
N PHE A 121 5.98 10.05 24.34
CA PHE A 121 7.37 9.83 23.92
C PHE A 121 8.37 10.05 25.07
N LEU A 122 8.15 11.08 25.90
CA LEU A 122 8.96 11.33 27.10
C LEU A 122 8.83 10.16 28.09
N GLY A 123 7.60 9.70 28.33
CA GLY A 123 7.30 8.56 29.19
C GLY A 123 7.91 7.26 28.68
N LEU A 124 7.86 7.02 27.37
CA LEU A 124 8.48 5.85 26.72
C LEU A 124 10.01 5.87 26.88
N ILE A 125 10.66 7.02 26.68
CA ILE A 125 12.10 7.17 26.91
C ILE A 125 12.44 6.92 28.39
N PHE A 126 11.72 7.53 29.33
CA PHE A 126 11.97 7.33 30.76
C PHE A 126 11.73 5.87 31.17
N SER A 127 10.62 5.27 30.73
CA SER A 127 10.29 3.86 31.01
C SER A 127 11.36 2.92 30.46
N SER A 128 11.74 3.08 29.19
CA SER A 128 12.79 2.28 28.55
C SER A 128 14.15 2.46 29.23
N TYR A 129 14.47 3.67 29.68
CA TYR A 129 15.70 3.94 30.43
C TYR A 129 15.72 3.30 31.82
N PHE A 130 14.59 3.33 32.55
CA PHE A 130 14.46 2.67 33.84
C PHE A 130 14.52 1.14 33.71
N VAL A 131 13.84 0.56 32.70
CA VAL A 131 13.90 -0.87 32.39
C VAL A 131 15.34 -1.27 32.03
N TYR A 132 16.00 -0.51 31.15
CA TYR A 132 17.41 -0.73 30.83
C TYR A 132 18.31 -0.67 32.07
N LEU A 133 18.13 0.30 32.97
CA LEU A 133 18.93 0.39 34.20
C LEU A 133 18.65 -0.73 35.20
N ALA A 134 17.41 -1.23 35.25
CA ALA A 134 17.03 -2.34 36.13
C ALA A 134 17.62 -3.67 35.64
N GLU A 135 17.67 -3.86 34.33
CA GLU A 135 17.93 -5.17 33.72
C GLU A 135 19.33 -5.30 33.11
N LYS A 136 20.08 -4.20 32.96
CA LYS A 136 21.47 -4.23 32.43
C LYS A 136 22.45 -5.07 33.27
N ASP A 137 22.18 -5.25 34.56
CA ASP A 137 23.05 -5.99 35.49
C ASP A 137 22.49 -7.39 35.82
N GLU A 138 21.26 -7.70 35.36
CA GLU A 138 20.67 -9.02 35.51
C GLU A 138 21.04 -9.90 34.31
N VAL A 139 21.67 -11.03 34.60
CA VAL A 139 22.05 -12.03 33.60
C VAL A 139 21.01 -13.13 33.68
N ASP A 140 20.30 -13.40 32.57
CA ASP A 140 19.29 -14.45 32.50
C ASP A 140 19.92 -15.84 32.74
N GLU A 141 19.11 -16.86 33.05
CA GLU A 141 19.55 -18.24 33.30
C GLU A 141 20.37 -18.84 32.13
N ASN A 142 20.27 -18.25 30.93
CA ASN A 142 20.99 -18.64 29.72
C ASN A 142 22.36 -17.95 29.52
N GLY A 143 22.77 -17.04 30.42
CA GLY A 143 24.05 -16.33 30.34
C GLY A 143 24.10 -15.17 29.33
N GLU A 144 22.95 -14.79 28.77
CA GLU A 144 22.79 -13.66 27.84
C GLU A 144 22.10 -12.49 28.58
N THR A 145 22.53 -11.26 28.32
CA THR A 145 21.79 -10.07 28.77
C THR A 145 20.66 -9.79 27.77
N ASP A 146 19.40 -9.74 28.22
CA ASP A 146 18.24 -9.54 27.33
C ASP A 146 18.23 -8.12 26.73
N PHE A 147 18.78 -7.14 27.45
CA PHE A 147 18.93 -5.76 27.02
C PHE A 147 20.40 -5.36 26.82
N LYS A 148 20.98 -5.76 25.68
CA LYS A 148 22.37 -5.40 25.30
C LYS A 148 22.52 -3.93 24.87
N SER A 149 21.45 -3.33 24.35
CA SER A 149 21.45 -1.95 23.87
C SER A 149 20.19 -1.21 24.29
N TYR A 150 20.31 0.11 24.46
CA TYR A 150 19.18 1.00 24.69
C TYR A 150 18.10 0.88 23.59
N ALA A 151 18.49 0.50 22.36
CA ALA A 151 17.56 0.25 21.27
C ALA A 151 16.62 -0.96 21.50
N ASP A 152 17.09 -1.98 22.22
CA ASP A 152 16.29 -3.18 22.51
C ASP A 152 15.26 -2.88 23.60
N ALA A 153 15.66 -2.08 24.61
CA ALA A 153 14.73 -1.58 25.64
C ALA A 153 13.68 -0.64 25.06
N LEU A 154 14.07 0.18 24.07
CA LEU A 154 13.16 1.08 23.35
C LEU A 154 12.19 0.34 22.40
N TRP A 155 12.57 -0.83 21.89
CA TRP A 155 11.69 -1.69 21.09
C TRP A 155 10.65 -2.42 21.95
N TRP A 156 10.99 -2.67 23.21
CA TRP A 156 10.14 -3.39 24.15
C TRP A 156 9.08 -2.50 24.82
N GLY A 157 9.39 -1.23 25.10
CA GLY A 157 8.46 -0.24 25.67
C GLY A 157 7.41 0.28 24.70
#